data_AF-G9KX04-F1
#
_entry.id   AF-G9KX04-F1
#
_cell.length_a   1.000
_cell.length_b   1.000
_cell.length_c   1.000
_cell.angle_alpha   90.00
_cell.angle_beta   90.00
_cell.angle_gamma   90.00
#
_symmetry.space_group_name_H-M   'P 1'
#
loop_
_entity.id
_entity.type
_entity.pdbx_description
1 polymer ?
#
loop_
_entity_poly.entity_id
_entity_poly.type
_entity_poly.pdbx_seq_one_letter_code
_entity_poly.pdbx_strand_id
1 'polypeptide(L)'
;FHIYNGTRPCESVSSSVQLPEDELFARSPDPRSPKGWLVDLLNKFGTLNGFQILHDRFVNGSALSVQIIAALIKPFGQCYEFLTQHTVKKYFLPVIEIVPQFLENLTDEELKKEAKNETKNDALSMIIKSLKNLASRVPG
;
A
#
# COMPACT_ATOMS: atom_id res chain seq x y z
N PHE A 1 15.34 5.53 14.90
CA PHE A 1 14.16 6.37 14.58
C PHE A 1 12.82 5.63 14.82
N HIS A 2 12.59 4.44 14.26
CA HIS A 2 11.32 3.71 14.39
C HIS A 2 10.94 3.25 15.81
N ILE A 3 11.90 2.96 16.69
CA ILE A 3 11.62 2.43 18.04
C ILE A 3 11.09 3.52 18.99
N TYR A 4 11.62 4.75 18.90
CA TYR A 4 11.33 5.82 19.87
C TYR A 4 9.94 6.44 19.69
N ASN A 5 9.34 6.31 18.51
CA ASN A 5 8.00 6.85 18.21
C ASN A 5 6.92 5.77 18.10
N GLY A 6 7.25 4.50 18.38
CA GLY A 6 6.32 3.38 18.23
C GLY A 6 5.11 3.45 19.17
N THR A 7 5.26 4.14 20.31
CA THR A 7 4.22 4.31 21.34
C THR A 7 3.39 5.59 21.17
N ARG A 8 3.74 6.48 20.23
CA ARG A 8 3.00 7.74 20.06
C ARG A 8 1.56 7.44 19.62
N PRO A 9 0.54 7.96 20.32
CA PRO A 9 -0.85 7.85 19.87
C PRO A 9 -1.06 8.64 18.58
N CYS A 10 -2.14 8.32 17.87
CA CYS A 10 -2.61 9.08 16.71
C CYS A 10 -3.15 10.44 17.20
N GLU A 11 -2.76 11.53 16.54
CA GLU A 11 -3.21 12.88 16.90
C GLU A 11 -4.51 13.26 16.17
N SER A 12 -4.74 12.71 14.97
CA SER A 12 -5.89 13.05 14.12
C SER A 12 -7.20 12.35 14.50
N VAL A 13 -7.14 11.27 15.27
CA VAL A 13 -8.32 10.51 15.70
C VAL A 13 -8.37 10.53 17.22
N SER A 14 -9.38 11.22 17.79
CA SER A 14 -9.54 11.20 19.24
C SER A 14 -9.81 9.77 19.71
N SER A 15 -9.15 9.36 20.79
CA SER A 15 -9.32 8.01 21.37
C SER A 15 -10.76 7.72 21.82
N SER A 16 -11.61 8.76 21.88
CA SER A 16 -12.99 8.73 22.35
C SER A 16 -14.04 8.65 21.23
N VAL A 17 -13.68 8.84 19.96
CA VAL A 17 -14.63 8.82 18.84
C VAL A 17 -14.36 7.60 17.96
N GLN A 18 -15.25 6.61 18.03
CA GLN A 18 -15.29 5.52 17.06
C GLN A 18 -15.88 6.05 15.75
N LEU A 19 -15.01 6.59 14.88
CA LEU A 19 -15.42 6.90 13.51
C LEU A 19 -15.70 5.59 12.75
N PRO A 20 -16.71 5.58 11.85
CA PRO A 20 -16.97 4.47 10.95
C PRO A 20 -15.73 4.06 10.16
N GLU A 21 -15.62 2.78 9.79
CA GLU A 21 -14.48 2.27 9.01
C GLU A 21 -14.38 2.94 7.63
N ASP A 22 -15.51 3.38 7.08
CA ASP A 22 -15.60 4.04 5.77
C ASP A 22 -15.15 5.51 5.79
N GLU A 23 -14.95 6.09 6.98
CA GLU A 23 -14.48 7.48 7.15
C GLU A 23 -12.97 7.59 7.38
N LEU A 24 -12.30 6.48 7.69
CA LEU A 24 -10.87 6.45 8.00
C LEU A 24 -10.07 5.60 7.02
N PHE A 25 -8.90 6.11 6.63
CA PHE A 25 -8.01 5.39 5.73
C PHE A 25 -7.09 4.40 6.46
N ALA A 26 -6.71 4.74 7.68
CA ALA A 26 -5.81 3.95 8.50
C ALA A 26 -6.19 3.99 9.99
N ARG A 27 -5.88 2.90 10.69
CA ARG A 27 -6.08 2.71 12.13
C ARG A 27 -4.98 1.80 12.68
N SER A 28 -4.55 2.03 13.92
CA SER A 28 -3.60 1.09 14.55
C SER A 28 -4.28 -0.25 14.87
N PRO A 29 -3.66 -1.39 14.55
CA PRO A 29 -4.15 -2.69 14.96
C PRO A 29 -3.87 -3.01 16.45
N ASP A 30 -2.82 -2.41 17.02
CA ASP A 30 -2.39 -2.65 18.41
C ASP A 30 -2.31 -1.33 19.20
N PRO A 31 -3.08 -1.17 20.29
CA PRO A 31 -2.98 -0.03 21.19
C PRO A 31 -1.63 0.10 21.91
N ARG A 32 -0.84 -0.99 22.01
CA ARG A 32 0.48 -0.99 22.67
C ARG A 32 1.61 -0.51 21.76
N SER A 33 1.44 -0.65 20.44
CA SER A 33 2.34 -0.11 19.43
C SER A 33 1.54 0.71 18.41
N PRO A 34 0.91 1.82 18.85
CA PRO A 34 -0.03 2.58 18.03
C PRO A 34 0.58 3.13 16.74
N LYS A 35 1.90 3.42 16.74
CA LYS A 35 2.61 4.08 15.65
C LYS A 35 1.79 5.23 15.04
N GLY A 36 1.23 6.08 15.90
CA GLY A 36 0.23 7.08 15.54
C GLY A 36 0.66 8.01 14.42
N TRP A 37 1.93 8.40 14.38
CA TRP A 37 2.52 9.19 13.31
C TRP A 37 2.31 8.59 11.91
N LEU A 38 2.34 7.25 11.79
CA LEU A 38 2.12 6.55 10.53
C LEU A 38 0.64 6.53 10.17
N VAL A 39 -0.23 6.32 11.16
CA VAL A 39 -1.69 6.40 11.00
C VAL A 39 -2.10 7.80 10.54
N ASP A 40 -1.57 8.85 11.17
CA ASP A 40 -1.80 10.25 10.81
C ASP A 40 -1.32 10.55 9.39
N LEU A 41 -0.13 10.05 9.01
CA LEU A 41 0.40 10.21 7.65
C LEU A 41 -0.50 9.54 6.60
N LEU A 42 -0.95 8.32 6.85
CA LEU A 42 -1.82 7.57 5.94
C LEU A 42 -3.20 8.23 5.82
N ASN A 43 -3.79 8.66 6.94
CA ASN A 43 -5.04 9.40 6.93
C ASN A 43 -4.88 10.73 6.18
N LYS A 44 -3.80 11.48 6.43
CA LYS A 44 -3.52 12.73 5.71
C LYS A 44 -3.37 12.49 4.20
N PHE A 45 -2.63 11.45 3.82
CA PHE A 45 -2.48 11.05 2.41
C PHE A 45 -3.85 10.78 1.77
N GLY A 46 -4.74 10.06 2.46
CA GLY A 46 -6.10 9.82 1.99
C GLY A 46 -6.97 11.07 1.87
N THR A 47 -6.93 11.99 2.86
CA THR A 47 -7.67 13.27 2.80
C THR A 47 -7.23 14.17 1.65
N LEU A 48 -6.02 13.99 1.14
CA LEU A 48 -5.47 14.69 -0.02
C LEU A 48 -5.72 13.92 -1.34
N ASN A 49 -6.67 12.96 -1.35
CA ASN A 49 -6.98 12.07 -2.47
C ASN A 49 -5.82 11.18 -2.93
N GLY A 50 -4.78 11.00 -2.11
CA GLY A 50 -3.60 10.24 -2.50
C GLY A 50 -3.91 8.80 -2.93
N PHE A 51 -4.82 8.11 -2.22
CA PHE A 51 -5.24 6.75 -2.59
C PHE A 51 -6.03 6.70 -3.89
N GLN A 52 -6.89 7.70 -4.15
CA GLN A 52 -7.62 7.79 -5.41
C GLN A 52 -6.67 8.03 -6.58
N ILE A 53 -5.73 8.98 -6.44
CA ILE A 53 -4.73 9.28 -7.47
C ILE A 53 -3.85 8.05 -7.73
N LEU A 54 -3.45 7.33 -6.68
CA LEU A 54 -2.71 6.08 -6.78
C LEU A 54 -3.50 5.03 -7.57
N HIS A 55 -4.75 4.76 -7.16
CA HIS A 55 -5.65 3.83 -7.82
C HIS A 55 -5.81 4.16 -9.31
N ASP A 56 -6.13 5.42 -9.62
CA ASP A 56 -6.37 5.87 -10.98
C ASP A 56 -5.14 5.72 -11.85
N ARG A 57 -3.93 5.87 -11.27
CA ARG A 57 -2.68 5.64 -11.99
C ARG A 57 -2.54 4.19 -12.49
N PHE A 58 -3.03 3.21 -11.73
CA PHE A 58 -3.02 1.81 -12.12
C PHE A 58 -4.15 1.46 -13.09
N VAL A 59 -5.36 1.95 -12.82
CA VAL A 59 -6.56 1.58 -13.59
C VAL A 59 -6.64 2.30 -14.94
N ASN A 60 -6.26 3.57 -15.00
CA ASN A 60 -6.42 4.37 -16.22
C ASN A 60 -5.24 4.24 -17.21
N GLY A 61 -4.40 3.21 -17.04
CA GLY A 61 -3.41 2.83 -18.05
C GLY A 61 -2.29 3.84 -18.28
N SER A 62 -1.87 4.58 -17.25
CA SER A 62 -0.60 5.33 -17.34
C SER A 62 0.55 4.37 -17.65
N ALA A 63 1.63 4.85 -18.30
CA ALA A 63 2.77 4.01 -18.63
C ALA A 63 3.41 3.43 -17.34
N LEU A 64 2.99 2.22 -16.97
CA LEU A 64 3.51 1.47 -15.84
C LEU A 64 4.78 0.72 -16.27
N SER A 65 5.73 0.67 -15.35
CA SER A 65 6.89 -0.21 -15.44
C SER A 65 7.03 -0.96 -14.13
N VAL A 66 7.73 -2.09 -14.13
CA VAL A 66 8.00 -2.87 -12.91
C VAL A 66 8.55 -1.98 -11.79
N GLN A 67 9.46 -1.06 -12.12
CA GLN A 67 10.05 -0.14 -11.15
C GLN A 67 9.04 0.88 -10.59
N ILE A 68 8.16 1.40 -11.43
CA ILE A 68 7.09 2.31 -10.99
C ILE A 68 6.13 1.58 -10.06
N ILE A 69 5.69 0.38 -10.45
CA ILE A 69 4.78 -0.45 -9.64
C ILE A 69 5.43 -0.74 -8.29
N ALA A 70 6.69 -1.20 -8.29
CA ALA A 70 7.46 -1.45 -7.08
C ALA A 70 7.51 -0.23 -6.15
N ALA A 71 7.85 0.95 -6.68
CA ALA A 71 7.95 2.18 -5.89
C ALA A 71 6.61 2.62 -5.31
N LEU A 72 5.52 2.43 -6.06
CA LEU A 72 4.18 2.83 -5.62
C LEU A 72 3.57 1.87 -4.60
N ILE A 73 3.81 0.56 -4.73
CA ILE A 73 3.15 -0.47 -3.90
C ILE A 73 3.95 -0.78 -2.65
N LYS A 74 5.28 -0.75 -2.71
CA LYS A 74 6.16 -1.10 -1.57
C LYS A 74 5.78 -0.40 -0.26
N PRO A 75 5.57 0.94 -0.21
CA PRO A 75 5.27 1.61 1.05
C PRO A 75 4.01 1.04 1.72
N PHE A 76 2.97 0.77 0.93
CA PHE A 76 1.69 0.25 1.43
C PHE A 76 1.77 -1.24 1.77
N GLY A 77 2.58 -2.03 1.04
CA GLY A 77 2.89 -3.41 1.43
C GLY A 77 3.64 -3.53 2.76
N GLN A 78 4.38 -2.50 3.17
CA GLN A 78 5.11 -2.47 4.45
C GLN A 78 4.25 -1.98 5.62
N CYS A 79 3.21 -1.17 5.36
CA CYS A 79 2.30 -0.65 6.39
C CYS A 79 0.86 -1.20 6.29
N TYR A 80 0.66 -2.29 5.55
CA TYR A 80 -0.66 -2.88 5.26
C TYR A 80 -1.51 -3.14 6.51
N GLU A 81 -0.89 -3.51 7.64
CA GLU A 81 -1.56 -3.77 8.92
C GLU A 81 -2.27 -2.53 9.48
N PHE A 82 -1.87 -1.33 9.07
CA PHE A 82 -2.47 -0.06 9.49
C PHE A 82 -3.61 0.39 8.58
N LEU A 83 -3.74 -0.16 7.37
CA LEU A 83 -4.80 0.23 6.45
C LEU A 83 -6.14 -0.40 6.88
N THR A 84 -7.21 0.38 6.82
CA THR A 84 -8.58 -0.12 7.03
C THR A 84 -8.98 -1.07 5.91
N GLN A 85 -9.91 -2.00 6.15
CA GLN A 85 -10.37 -2.90 5.10
C GLN A 85 -11.07 -2.10 3.99
N HIS A 86 -11.80 -1.04 4.36
CA HIS A 86 -12.39 -0.09 3.42
C HIS A 86 -11.36 0.43 2.41
N THR A 87 -10.22 0.94 2.90
CA THR A 87 -9.15 1.49 2.05
C THR A 87 -8.57 0.43 1.12
N VAL A 88 -8.29 -0.77 1.64
CA VAL A 88 -7.72 -1.85 0.83
C VAL A 88 -8.72 -2.29 -0.25
N LYS A 89 -9.98 -2.56 0.13
CA LYS A 89 -11.03 -2.97 -0.81
C LYS A 89 -11.26 -1.92 -1.90
N LYS A 90 -11.34 -0.65 -1.52
CA LYS A 90 -11.67 0.44 -2.45
C LYS A 90 -10.53 0.78 -3.41
N TYR A 91 -9.29 0.87 -2.91
CA TYR A 91 -8.19 1.43 -3.69
C TYR A 91 -7.15 0.41 -4.14
N PHE A 92 -6.96 -0.68 -3.38
CA PHE A 92 -5.90 -1.65 -3.66
C PHE A 92 -6.40 -2.96 -4.25
N LEU A 93 -7.68 -3.33 -4.07
CA LEU A 93 -8.20 -4.55 -4.69
C LEU A 93 -8.08 -4.53 -6.22
N PRO A 94 -8.44 -3.43 -6.93
CA PRO A 94 -8.21 -3.35 -8.38
C PRO A 94 -6.73 -3.45 -8.75
N VAL A 95 -5.84 -2.91 -7.92
CA VAL A 95 -4.39 -2.98 -8.10
C VAL A 95 -3.87 -4.42 -7.93
N ILE A 96 -4.40 -5.15 -6.94
CA ILE A 96 -4.07 -6.56 -6.68
C ILE A 96 -4.50 -7.44 -7.86
N GLU A 97 -5.55 -7.08 -8.57
CA GLU A 97 -6.04 -7.81 -9.75
C GLU A 97 -5.26 -7.45 -11.02
N ILE A 98 -4.98 -6.17 -11.26
CA ILE A 98 -4.34 -5.68 -12.49
C ILE A 98 -2.84 -5.97 -12.53
N VAL A 99 -2.13 -5.81 -11.41
CA VAL A 99 -0.66 -5.92 -11.41
C VAL A 99 -0.17 -7.32 -11.76
N PRO A 100 -0.72 -8.44 -11.25
CA PRO A 100 -0.34 -9.77 -11.69
C PRO A 100 -0.51 -9.97 -13.20
N GLN A 101 -1.63 -9.52 -13.77
CA GLN A 101 -1.87 -9.59 -15.21
C GLN A 101 -0.84 -8.77 -15.99
N PHE A 102 -0.47 -7.58 -15.50
CA PHE A 102 0.59 -6.78 -16.11
C PHE A 102 1.93 -7.52 -16.09
N LEU A 103 2.30 -8.15 -14.97
CA LEU A 103 3.57 -8.88 -14.84
C LEU A 103 3.63 -10.13 -15.73
N GLU A 104 2.50 -10.83 -15.91
CA GLU A 104 2.38 -11.99 -16.80
C GLU A 104 2.50 -11.62 -18.28
N ASN A 105 2.15 -10.38 -18.65
CA ASN A 105 2.18 -9.89 -20.03
C ASN A 105 3.48 -9.14 -20.39
N LEU A 106 4.50 -9.16 -19.53
CA LEU A 106 5.79 -8.56 -19.85
C LEU A 106 6.45 -9.27 -21.04
N THR A 107 6.99 -8.50 -21.97
CA THR A 107 7.75 -9.04 -23.09
C THR A 107 9.13 -9.53 -22.66
N ASP A 108 9.74 -10.44 -23.44
CA ASP A 108 11.12 -10.91 -23.19
C ASP A 108 12.13 -9.78 -23.08
N GLU A 109 11.96 -8.70 -23.84
CA GLU A 109 12.86 -7.54 -23.78
C GLU A 109 12.68 -6.73 -22.49
N GLU A 110 11.46 -6.63 -21.96
CA GLU A 110 11.19 -6.02 -20.67
C GLU A 110 11.71 -6.90 -19.53
N LEU A 111 11.48 -8.21 -19.60
CA LEU A 111 12.02 -9.19 -18.65
C LEU A 111 13.55 -9.14 -18.62
N LYS A 112 14.22 -9.08 -19.79
CA LYS A 112 15.67 -8.91 -19.89
C LYS A 112 16.15 -7.58 -19.33
N LYS A 113 15.40 -6.47 -19.52
CA LYS A 113 15.74 -5.16 -18.92
C LYS A 113 15.69 -5.21 -17.39
N GLU A 114 14.78 -5.98 -16.83
CA GLU A 114 14.67 -6.18 -15.38
C GLU A 114 15.76 -7.14 -14.85
N ALA A 115 16.08 -8.23 -15.57
CA ALA A 115 17.06 -9.24 -15.15
C ALA A 115 18.54 -8.77 -15.18
N LYS A 116 18.85 -7.66 -15.85
CA LYS A 116 20.23 -7.14 -15.99
C LYS A 116 20.84 -6.52 -14.73
N ASN A 117 20.10 -6.46 -13.61
CA ASN A 117 20.60 -5.94 -12.34
C ASN A 117 20.18 -6.87 -11.20
N GLU A 118 21.12 -7.41 -10.43
CA GLU A 118 20.83 -8.28 -9.28
C GLU A 118 19.94 -7.59 -8.23
N THR A 119 20.06 -6.26 -8.07
CA THR A 119 19.22 -5.44 -7.19
C THR A 119 17.77 -5.28 -7.69
N LYS A 120 17.48 -5.58 -8.97
CA LYS A 120 16.14 -5.45 -9.58
C LYS A 120 15.33 -6.74 -9.55
N ASN A 121 15.99 -7.90 -9.41
CA ASN A 121 15.29 -9.17 -9.17
C ASN A 121 14.52 -9.14 -7.82
N ASP A 122 14.94 -8.26 -6.91
CA ASP A 122 14.21 -7.90 -5.69
C ASP A 122 12.87 -7.19 -5.99
N ALA A 123 12.75 -6.43 -7.07
CA ALA A 123 11.56 -5.63 -7.35
C ALA A 123 10.33 -6.49 -7.62
N LEU A 124 10.45 -7.54 -8.45
CA LEU A 124 9.34 -8.47 -8.72
C LEU A 124 8.91 -9.20 -7.45
N SER A 125 9.88 -9.74 -6.70
CA SER A 125 9.64 -10.42 -5.42
C SER A 125 8.97 -9.50 -4.40
N MET A 126 9.42 -8.24 -4.34
CA MET A 126 8.87 -7.22 -3.46
C MET A 126 7.46 -6.81 -3.85
N ILE A 127 7.15 -6.68 -5.15
CA ILE A 127 5.78 -6.44 -5.63
C ILE A 127 4.88 -7.58 -5.18
N ILE A 128 5.24 -8.83 -5.48
CA ILE A 128 4.45 -10.01 -5.11
C ILE A 128 4.22 -10.05 -3.60
N LYS A 129 5.26 -9.84 -2.80
CA LYS A 129 5.16 -9.79 -1.33
C LYS A 129 4.23 -8.67 -0.85
N SER A 130 4.35 -7.48 -1.43
CA SER A 130 3.54 -6.32 -1.04
C SER A 130 2.06 -6.52 -1.41
N LEU A 131 1.77 -7.10 -2.58
CA LEU A 131 0.41 -7.44 -2.98
C LEU A 131 -0.21 -8.51 -2.08
N LYS A 132 0.56 -9.56 -1.71
CA LYS A 132 0.11 -10.59 -0.75
C LYS A 132 -0.23 -9.98 0.61
N ASN A 133 0.63 -9.10 1.12
CA ASN A 133 0.39 -8.38 2.37
C ASN A 133 -0.92 -7.56 2.29
N LEU A 134 -1.11 -6.79 1.22
CA LEU A 134 -2.33 -6.01 1.03
C LEU A 134 -3.57 -6.90 0.92
N ALA A 135 -3.51 -7.97 0.12
CA ALA A 135 -4.60 -8.93 -0.04
C ALA A 135 -5.00 -9.60 1.28
N SER A 136 -4.05 -9.84 2.19
CA SER A 136 -4.34 -10.45 3.51
C SER A 136 -5.29 -9.62 4.39
N ARG A 137 -5.52 -8.33 4.07
CA ARG A 137 -6.47 -7.46 4.78
C ARG A 137 -7.92 -7.66 4.36
N VAL A 138 -8.18 -8.33 3.24
CA VAL A 138 -9.52 -8.59 2.72
C VAL A 138 -9.90 -10.02 3.09
N PRO A 139 -10.87 -10.26 3.99
CA PRO A 139 -11.38 -11.61 4.23
C PRO A 139 -12.04 -12.13 2.95
N GLY A 140 -11.73 -13.38 2.59
CA GLY A 140 -12.28 -14.08 1.42
C GLY A 140 -13.74 -14.47 1.56
#